data_AF-A0A6J4SGE1-F1
#
_entry.id   AF-A0A6J4SGE1-F1
#
_cell.length_a   1.000
_cell.length_b   1.000
_cell.length_c   1.000
_cell.angle_alpha   90.00
_cell.angle_beta   90.00
_cell.angle_gamma   90.00
#
_symmetry.space_group_name_H-M   'P 1'
#
loop_
_entity.id
_entity.type
_entity.pdbx_description
1 polymer ?
#
loop_
_entity_poly.entity_id
_entity_poly.type
_entity_poly.pdbx_seq_one_letter_code
_entity_poly.pdbx_strand_id
1 'polypeptide(L)'
;MFDLGWVRLLPRGAPVEVGTPVAVLARHHGFRSLNFSRVVYEVNGERGGVRKLGFAYGTLPEHAESGEERFVVAWHPDGSVFYDLYAFSRPNHLLSRLGYPFARGLQRRFARNSMAAMARSVEG
;
A
#
# COMPACT_ATOMS: atom_id res chain seq x y z
N MET A 1 7.86 -5.32 0.72
CA MET A 1 6.90 -4.42 0.07
C MET A 1 7.32 -2.94 0.06
N PHE A 2 7.58 -2.31 1.21
CA PHE A 2 7.81 -0.84 1.28
C PHE A 2 9.28 -0.40 1.37
N ASP A 3 10.28 -1.29 1.36
CA ASP A 3 11.69 -0.87 1.31
C ASP A 3 12.17 -0.86 -0.15
N LEU A 4 11.87 0.23 -0.85
CA LEU A 4 12.07 0.35 -2.31
C LEU A 4 13.16 1.36 -2.68
N GLY A 5 13.99 1.78 -1.72
CA GLY A 5 15.03 2.81 -1.90
C GLY A 5 14.51 4.26 -2.01
N TRP A 6 13.30 4.45 -2.53
CA TRP A 6 12.61 5.75 -2.60
C TRP A 6 11.30 5.80 -1.79
N VAL A 7 10.82 4.64 -1.32
CA VAL A 7 9.71 4.52 -0.36
C VAL A 7 10.20 3.77 0.87
N ARG A 8 9.69 4.14 2.05
CA ARG A 8 9.93 3.45 3.32
C ARG A 8 8.71 3.55 4.24
N LEU A 9 8.38 2.46 4.93
CA LEU A 9 7.40 2.42 6.01
C LEU A 9 8.04 2.77 7.37
N LEU A 10 7.35 3.56 8.18
CA LEU A 10 7.76 3.97 9.51
C LEU A 10 6.63 3.67 10.53
N PRO A 11 6.96 3.13 11.73
CA PRO A 11 8.23 2.51 12.06
C PRO A 11 8.48 1.26 11.18
N ARG A 12 9.75 0.89 11.02
CA ARG A 12 10.09 -0.34 10.28
C ARG A 12 9.61 -1.55 11.08
N GLY A 13 8.98 -2.50 10.39
CA GLY A 13 8.44 -3.70 11.05
C GLY A 13 7.22 -3.43 11.92
N ALA A 14 6.50 -2.32 11.69
CA ALA A 14 5.21 -2.08 12.34
C ALA A 14 4.30 -3.31 12.17
N PRO A 15 3.61 -3.75 13.24
CA PRO A 15 2.72 -4.90 13.16
C PRO A 15 1.57 -4.63 12.18
N VAL A 16 1.11 -5.69 11.51
CA VAL A 16 -0.08 -5.63 10.66
C VAL A 16 -1.29 -5.95 11.54
N GLU A 17 -1.65 -5.00 12.39
CA GLU A 17 -2.77 -5.10 13.31
C GLU A 17 -3.69 -3.88 13.15
N VAL A 18 -5.01 -4.09 13.14
CA VAL A 18 -5.99 -2.99 13.01
C VAL A 18 -5.72 -1.87 14.02
N GLY A 19 -5.68 -0.64 13.52
CA GLY A 19 -5.40 0.56 14.31
C GLY A 19 -3.93 0.95 14.35
N THR A 20 -3.00 0.08 13.94
CA THR A 20 -1.55 0.37 13.95
C THR A 20 -1.24 1.60 13.10
N PRO A 21 -0.70 2.69 13.70
CA PRO A 21 -0.32 3.87 12.97
C PRO A 21 0.98 3.62 12.22
N VAL A 22 1.03 4.06 10.97
CA VAL A 22 2.21 4.01 10.13
C VAL A 22 2.37 5.31 9.36
N ALA A 23 3.58 5.57 8.88
CA ALA A 23 3.84 6.62 7.93
C ALA A 23 4.63 6.09 6.75
N VAL A 24 4.26 6.50 5.55
CA VAL A 24 4.97 6.20 4.30
C VAL A 24 5.80 7.41 3.91
N LEU A 25 7.12 7.28 4.07
CA LEU A 25 8.07 8.26 3.60
C LEU A 25 8.38 7.97 2.13
N ALA A 26 8.05 8.90 1.24
CA ALA A 26 8.41 8.84 -0.18
C ALA A 26 9.39 9.97 -0.51
N ARG A 27 10.49 9.62 -1.18
CA ARG A 27 11.48 10.56 -1.71
C ARG A 27 11.20 10.84 -3.17
N HIS A 28 10.99 12.11 -3.47
CA HIS A 28 10.79 12.64 -4.81
C HIS A 28 12.06 13.36 -5.28
N HIS A 29 12.11 13.75 -6.54
CA HIS A 29 13.17 14.65 -7.02
C HIS A 29 12.93 16.05 -6.45
N GLY A 30 13.73 16.45 -5.45
CA GLY A 30 13.72 17.79 -4.86
C GLY A 30 12.98 17.91 -3.51
N PHE A 31 12.12 16.96 -3.13
CA PHE A 31 11.43 17.00 -1.84
C PHE A 31 11.07 15.59 -1.32
N ARG A 32 10.61 15.50 -0.07
CA ARG A 32 10.11 14.27 0.55
C ARG A 32 8.68 14.49 1.00
N SER A 33 7.83 13.49 0.85
CA SER A 33 6.49 13.49 1.42
C SER A 33 6.40 12.43 2.51
N LEU A 34 5.67 12.74 3.58
CA LEU A 34 5.33 11.80 4.63
C LEU A 34 3.81 11.70 4.70
N ASN A 35 3.27 10.52 4.43
CA ASN A 35 1.83 10.26 4.45
C ASN A 35 1.52 9.39 5.66
N PHE A 36 0.68 9.86 6.58
CA PHE A 36 0.27 9.10 7.74
C PHE A 36 -0.99 8.29 7.43
N SER A 37 -0.95 7.02 7.78
CA SER A 37 -2.05 6.09 7.63
C SER A 37 -2.10 5.16 8.83
N ARG A 38 -3.12 4.31 8.87
CA ARG A 38 -3.21 3.22 9.84
C ARG A 38 -3.75 1.98 9.17
N VAL A 39 -3.49 0.81 9.74
CA VAL A 39 -4.20 -0.41 9.34
C VAL A 39 -5.68 -0.23 9.68
N VAL A 40 -6.57 -0.33 8.70
CA VAL A 40 -8.02 -0.13 8.88
C VAL A 40 -8.78 -1.45 8.97
N TYR A 41 -8.29 -2.50 8.32
CA TYR A 41 -8.77 -3.86 8.47
C TYR A 41 -7.73 -4.88 8.00
N GLU A 42 -7.91 -6.11 8.44
CA GLU A 42 -7.16 -7.28 7.99
C GLU A 42 -8.05 -8.16 7.10
N VAL A 43 -7.42 -8.85 6.16
CA VAL A 43 -8.07 -9.84 5.30
C VAL A 43 -7.55 -11.20 5.71
N ASN A 44 -8.44 -12.05 6.21
CA ASN A 44 -8.16 -13.45 6.45
C ASN A 44 -9.39 -14.25 6.07
N GLY A 45 -9.24 -15.16 5.12
CA GLY A 45 -10.35 -16.00 4.72
C GLY A 45 -9.98 -17.04 3.69
N GLU A 46 -10.79 -18.08 3.61
CA GLU A 46 -10.67 -19.13 2.63
C GLU A 46 -12.03 -19.33 1.95
N ARG A 47 -12.05 -19.36 0.62
CA ARG A 47 -13.29 -19.59 -0.14
C ARG A 47 -12.98 -20.34 -1.42
N GLY A 48 -13.67 -21.45 -1.66
CA GLY A 48 -13.47 -22.27 -2.86
C GLY A 48 -12.04 -22.79 -3.00
N GLY A 49 -11.38 -23.10 -1.87
CA GLY A 49 -9.98 -23.51 -1.81
C GLY A 49 -8.96 -22.38 -2.03
N VAL A 50 -9.41 -21.13 -2.23
CA VAL A 50 -8.53 -19.97 -2.31
C VAL A 50 -8.34 -19.37 -0.92
N ARG A 51 -7.12 -19.46 -0.39
CA ARG A 51 -6.74 -18.83 0.89
C ARG A 51 -6.27 -17.40 0.63
N LYS A 52 -6.72 -16.44 1.43
CA LYS A 52 -6.34 -15.02 1.31
C LYS A 52 -5.83 -14.49 2.64
N LEU A 53 -4.72 -13.76 2.58
CA LEU A 53 -4.17 -12.99 3.69
C LEU A 53 -3.78 -11.60 3.22
N GLY A 54 -4.08 -10.59 4.03
CA GLY A 54 -3.79 -9.21 3.65
C GLY A 54 -4.25 -8.19 4.67
N PHE A 55 -4.16 -6.93 4.30
CA PHE A 55 -4.58 -5.80 5.11
C PHE A 55 -4.80 -4.57 4.25
N ALA A 56 -5.40 -3.53 4.82
CA ALA A 56 -5.52 -2.23 4.17
C ALA A 56 -5.01 -1.11 5.05
N TYR A 57 -4.32 -0.15 4.43
CA TYR A 57 -4.02 1.14 5.02
C TYR A 57 -5.06 2.16 4.62
N GLY A 58 -5.57 2.91 5.60
CA GLY A 58 -6.41 4.09 5.37
C GLY A 58 -5.69 5.36 5.81
N THR A 59 -5.76 6.40 4.99
CA THR A 59 -5.25 7.74 5.35
C THR A 59 -6.07 8.34 6.49
N LEU A 60 -5.43 9.13 7.36
CA LEU A 60 -6.13 9.81 8.46
C LEU A 60 -7.06 10.92 7.93
N PRO A 61 -8.17 11.24 8.62
CA PRO A 61 -9.17 12.23 8.18
C PRO A 61 -8.60 13.62 7.88
N GLU A 62 -7.50 13.98 8.51
CA GLU A 62 -6.85 15.29 8.41
C GLU A 62 -5.87 15.40 7.23
N HIS A 63 -5.83 14.40 6.35
CA HIS A 63 -4.97 14.40 5.15
C HIS A 63 -5.65 15.03 3.95
N ALA A 64 -4.85 15.71 3.12
CA ALA A 64 -5.29 16.40 1.91
C ALA A 64 -5.87 15.48 0.82
N GLU A 65 -5.68 14.16 0.98
CA GLU A 65 -6.24 13.07 0.18
C GLU A 65 -6.77 12.02 1.16
N SER A 66 -8.03 11.58 0.99
CA SER A 66 -8.60 10.44 1.71
C SER A 66 -8.56 9.22 0.81
N GLY A 67 -7.85 8.17 1.19
CA GLY A 67 -7.68 6.97 0.39
C GLY A 67 -7.43 5.72 1.20
N GLU A 68 -7.64 4.59 0.53
CA GLU A 68 -7.31 3.27 1.04
C GLU A 68 -6.35 2.59 0.07
N GLU A 69 -5.38 1.88 0.61
CA GLU A 69 -4.49 1.00 -0.13
C GLU A 69 -4.50 -0.38 0.52
N ARG A 70 -5.05 -1.37 -0.18
CA ARG A 70 -5.20 -2.76 0.25
C ARG A 70 -4.18 -3.64 -0.45
N PHE A 71 -3.58 -4.53 0.34
CA PHE A 71 -2.59 -5.51 -0.07
C PHE A 71 -3.08 -6.90 0.30
N VAL A 72 -3.26 -7.78 -0.68
CA VAL A 72 -3.72 -9.15 -0.44
C VAL A 72 -2.85 -10.13 -1.21
N VAL A 73 -2.42 -11.20 -0.54
CA VAL A 73 -1.89 -12.40 -1.18
C VAL A 73 -2.98 -13.47 -1.19
N ALA A 74 -3.17 -14.10 -2.33
CA ALA A 74 -4.12 -15.19 -2.52
C ALA A 74 -3.39 -16.43 -3.04
N TRP A 75 -3.61 -17.56 -2.39
CA TRP A 75 -3.10 -18.88 -2.81
C TRP A 75 -4.26 -19.69 -3.36
N HIS A 76 -4.10 -20.19 -4.58
CA HIS A 76 -5.09 -21.01 -5.26
C HIS A 76 -4.78 -22.51 -5.12
N PRO A 77 -5.80 -23.38 -5.27
CA PRO A 77 -5.62 -24.83 -5.18
C PRO A 77 -4.62 -25.42 -6.19
N ASP A 78 -4.44 -24.76 -7.34
CA ASP A 78 -3.49 -25.16 -8.38
C ASP A 78 -2.03 -24.77 -8.07
N GLY A 79 -1.78 -24.20 -6.89
CA GLY A 79 -0.47 -23.73 -6.45
C GLY A 79 -0.10 -22.32 -6.94
N SER A 80 -0.96 -21.67 -7.73
CA SER A 80 -0.72 -20.29 -8.16
C SER A 80 -0.90 -19.30 -6.99
N VAL A 81 -0.03 -18.29 -6.96
CA VAL A 81 -0.03 -17.24 -5.94
C VAL A 81 -0.24 -15.90 -6.61
N PHE A 82 -1.28 -15.18 -6.20
CA PHE A 82 -1.61 -13.85 -6.70
C PHE A 82 -1.35 -12.81 -5.62
N TYR A 83 -0.85 -11.66 -6.04
CA TYR A 83 -0.72 -10.48 -5.20
C TYR A 83 -1.62 -9.37 -5.77
N ASP A 84 -2.65 -9.00 -5.03
CA ASP A 84 -3.64 -7.98 -5.34
C ASP A 84 -3.27 -6.68 -4.61
N LEU A 85 -3.08 -5.62 -5.40
CA LEU A 85 -2.89 -4.27 -4.91
C LEU A 85 -4.08 -3.43 -5.38
N TYR A 86 -4.91 -3.02 -4.44
CA TYR A 86 -6.05 -2.15 -4.69
C TYR A 86 -5.84 -0.81 -4.00
N ALA A 87 -5.92 0.29 -4.75
CA ALA A 87 -5.76 1.63 -4.19
C ALA A 87 -6.82 2.58 -4.75
N PHE A 88 -7.47 3.34 -3.88
CA PHE A 88 -8.27 4.50 -4.27
C PHE A 88 -7.87 5.72 -3.46
N SER A 89 -7.96 6.90 -4.08
CA SER A 89 -7.75 8.18 -3.41
C SER A 89 -8.81 9.18 -3.86
N ARG A 90 -9.31 9.96 -2.90
CA ARG A 90 -10.26 11.06 -3.10
C ARG A 90 -9.57 12.37 -2.68
N PRO A 91 -9.47 13.36 -3.59
CA PRO A 91 -8.90 14.65 -3.25
C PRO A 91 -9.81 15.43 -2.31
N ASN A 92 -9.25 15.89 -1.18
CA ASN A 92 -10.00 16.68 -0.19
C ASN A 92 -9.78 18.19 -0.35
N HIS A 93 -8.78 18.64 -1.12
CA HIS A 93 -8.48 20.06 -1.36
C HIS A 93 -8.11 20.40 -2.81
N LEU A 94 -8.26 21.68 -3.17
CA LEU A 94 -7.99 22.22 -4.51
C LEU A 94 -6.52 22.05 -4.92
N LEU A 95 -5.57 22.18 -3.98
CA LEU A 95 -4.14 21.94 -4.21
C LEU A 95 -3.84 20.46 -4.49
N SER A 96 -4.58 19.53 -3.86
CA SER A 96 -4.43 18.10 -4.10
C SER A 96 -4.87 17.72 -5.52
N ARG A 97 -5.87 18.43 -6.08
CA ARG A 97 -6.30 18.24 -7.48
C ARG A 97 -5.21 18.58 -8.50
N LEU A 98 -4.39 19.60 -8.23
CA LEU A 98 -3.26 19.97 -9.10
C LEU A 98 -2.11 18.96 -9.00
N GLY A 99 -1.86 18.42 -7.81
CA GLY A 99 -0.88 17.36 -7.58
C GLY A 99 -1.34 15.96 -8.00
N TYR A 100 -2.61 15.79 -8.35
CA TYR A 100 -3.24 14.47 -8.57
C TYR A 100 -2.58 13.65 -9.69
N PRO A 101 -2.28 14.19 -10.89
CA PRO A 101 -1.61 13.42 -11.94
C PRO A 101 -0.22 12.92 -11.51
N PHE A 102 0.51 13.75 -10.77
CA PHE A 102 1.83 13.40 -10.22
C PHE A 102 1.70 12.30 -9.16
N ALA A 103 0.73 12.42 -8.23
CA ALA A 103 0.42 11.40 -7.24
C ALA A 103 0.05 10.05 -7.89
N ARG A 104 -0.76 10.07 -8.96
CA ARG A 104 -1.10 8.87 -9.75
C ARG A 104 0.12 8.24 -10.40
N GLY A 105 1.06 9.05 -10.89
CA GLY A 105 2.34 8.56 -11.42
C GLY A 105 3.17 7.83 -10.36
N LEU A 106 3.25 8.40 -9.16
CA LEU A 106 3.95 7.79 -8.02
C LEU A 106 3.28 6.49 -7.57
N GLN A 107 1.95 6.46 -7.48
CA GLN A 107 1.18 5.23 -7.16
C GLN A 107 1.49 4.11 -8.16
N ARG A 108 1.51 4.40 -9.47
CA ARG A 108 1.87 3.40 -10.50
C ARG A 108 3.32 2.93 -10.38
N ARG A 109 4.25 3.83 -10.05
CA ARG A 109 5.65 3.47 -9.78
C ARG A 109 5.77 2.60 -8.53
N PHE A 110 5.04 2.92 -7.48
CA PHE A 110 4.98 2.13 -6.25
C PHE A 110 4.45 0.73 -6.55
N ALA A 111 3.30 0.62 -7.21
CA ALA A 111 2.70 -0.66 -7.59
C ALA A 111 3.68 -1.57 -8.35
N ARG A 112 4.35 -1.06 -9.39
CA ARG A 112 5.32 -1.88 -10.15
C ARG A 112 6.47 -2.37 -9.28
N ASN A 113 7.03 -1.49 -8.44
CA ASN A 113 8.19 -1.82 -7.62
C ASN A 113 7.83 -2.73 -6.44
N SER A 114 6.65 -2.55 -5.83
CA SER A 114 6.16 -3.41 -4.75
C SER A 114 5.87 -4.81 -5.26
N MET A 115 5.21 -4.95 -6.42
CA MET A 115 5.00 -6.24 -7.09
C MET A 115 6.32 -6.95 -7.39
N ALA A 116 7.29 -6.25 -7.98
CA ALA A 116 8.61 -6.84 -8.26
C ALA A 116 9.35 -7.25 -6.97
N ALA A 117 9.20 -6.50 -5.89
CA ALA A 117 9.79 -6.86 -4.59
C ALA A 117 9.12 -8.09 -3.97
N MET A 118 7.80 -8.23 -4.10
CA MET A 118 7.07 -9.41 -3.64
C MET A 118 7.46 -10.66 -4.45
N ALA A 119 7.57 -10.55 -5.78
CA ALA A 119 8.03 -11.66 -6.62
C ALA A 119 9.42 -12.18 -6.17
N ARG A 120 10.38 -11.26 -5.97
CA ARG A 120 11.72 -11.61 -5.47
C ARG A 120 11.73 -12.29 -4.10
N SER A 121 10.75 -11.99 -3.23
CA SER A 121 10.68 -12.63 -1.90
C SER A 121 10.12 -14.05 -1.91
N VAL A 122 9.59 -14.51 -3.05
CA VAL A 122 9.07 -15.88 -3.22
C VAL A 122 10.06 -16.76 -3.98
N GLU A 123 10.98 -16.17 -4.75
CA GLU A 123 11.99 -16.87 -5.55
C GLU A 123 13.30 -17.18 -4.80
N GLY A 124 13.47 -16.69 -3.56
CA GLY A 124 14.65 -16.92 -2.72
C GLY A 124 14.33 -17.75 -1.49
#